data_AF-A0A1Z5HTD9-F1
#
_entry.id   AF-A0A1Z5HTD9-F1
#
_cell.length_a   1.000
_cell.length_b   1.000
_cell.length_c   1.000
_cell.angle_alpha   90.00
_cell.angle_beta   90.00
_cell.angle_gamma   90.00
#
_symmetry.space_group_name_H-M   'P 1'
#
loop_
_entity.id
_entity.type
_entity.pdbx_description
1 polymer ?
#
loop_
_entity_poly.entity_id
_entity_poly.type
_entity_poly.pdbx_seq_one_letter_code
_entity_poly.pdbx_strand_id
1 'polypeptide(L)'
;MSDMLKLQGISVSPPTIQNILHKNGLGTKYERLLRLEEKAAREAITLTPEQIALIEKANPCFRERHVESSRPGELLAQDTFYVGHLKGIGKVYLQAVVDTYSSYAFGFLHTTKLPECSVAILHNDVLPFYRQYGLKLTFDSLT
;
A
#
# COMPACT_ATOMS: atom_id res chain seq x y z
N MET A 1 24.59 4.50 -18.90
CA MET A 1 24.25 3.18 -19.49
C MET A 1 25.15 2.83 -20.67
N SER A 2 25.30 3.68 -21.71
CA SER A 2 26.24 3.43 -22.82
C SER A 2 27.66 3.10 -22.35
N ASP A 3 28.23 3.93 -21.49
CA ASP A 3 29.63 3.74 -21.06
C ASP A 3 29.81 2.51 -20.16
N MET A 4 28.80 2.20 -19.33
CA MET A 4 28.76 0.96 -18.55
C MET A 4 28.72 -0.29 -19.44
N LEU A 5 27.91 -0.29 -20.50
CA LEU A 5 27.85 -1.40 -21.45
C LEU A 5 29.15 -1.55 -22.24
N LYS A 6 29.80 -0.43 -22.59
CA LYS A 6 31.13 -0.47 -23.22
C LYS A 6 32.18 -1.12 -22.31
N LEU A 7 32.15 -0.86 -21.01
CA LEU A 7 33.01 -1.55 -20.04
C LEU A 7 32.76 -3.06 -20.00
N GLN A 8 31.56 -3.51 -20.36
CA GLN A 8 31.19 -4.92 -20.50
C GLN A 8 31.42 -5.48 -21.93
N GLY A 9 32.11 -4.73 -22.80
CA GLY A 9 32.39 -5.13 -24.19
C GLY A 9 31.22 -4.94 -25.16
N ILE A 10 30.10 -4.35 -24.72
CA ILE A 10 28.91 -4.13 -25.53
C ILE A 10 28.91 -2.70 -26.06
N SER A 11 29.13 -2.53 -27.37
CA SER A 11 29.11 -1.22 -28.03
C SER A 11 27.73 -0.89 -28.59
N VAL A 12 26.99 -0.01 -27.90
CA VAL A 12 25.66 0.45 -28.33
C VAL A 12 25.55 1.96 -28.08
N SER A 13 24.97 2.70 -29.03
CA SER A 13 24.83 4.16 -28.90
C SER A 13 23.73 4.56 -27.89
N PRO A 14 23.85 5.72 -27.21
CA PRO A 14 22.84 6.19 -26.26
C PRO A 14 21.41 6.27 -26.83
N PRO A 15 21.16 6.75 -28.06
CA PRO A 15 19.82 6.75 -28.66
C PRO A 15 19.27 5.34 -28.87
N THR A 16 20.13 4.38 -29.23
CA THR A 16 19.73 2.98 -29.40
C THR A 16 19.32 2.37 -28.07
N ILE A 17 20.06 2.64 -27.00
CA ILE A 17 19.70 2.20 -25.64
C ILE A 17 18.34 2.80 -25.24
N GLN A 18 18.13 4.09 -25.46
CA GLN A 18 16.86 4.73 -25.13
C GLN A 18 15.69 4.13 -25.93
N ASN A 19 15.90 3.84 -27.21
CA ASN A 19 14.89 3.17 -28.04
C ASN A 19 14.57 1.76 -27.55
N ILE A 20 15.58 0.98 -27.14
CA ILE A 20 15.38 -0.34 -26.53
C ILE A 20 14.58 -0.23 -25.23
N LEU A 21 14.94 0.73 -24.38
CA LEU A 21 14.23 0.98 -23.12
C LEU A 21 12.76 1.37 -23.37
N HIS A 22 12.48 2.28 -24.30
CA HIS A 22 11.10 2.63 -24.67
C HIS A 22 10.31 1.40 -25.16
N LYS A 23 10.90 0.57 -26.04
CA LYS A 23 10.26 -0.64 -26.56
C LYS A 23 9.91 -1.67 -25.48
N ASN A 24 10.60 -1.64 -24.34
CA ASN A 24 10.36 -2.54 -23.20
C ASN A 24 9.60 -1.87 -22.06
N GLY A 25 9.04 -0.67 -22.25
CA GLY A 25 8.34 0.07 -21.19
C GLY A 25 9.24 0.47 -20.03
N LEU A 26 10.49 0.87 -20.32
CA LEU A 26 11.52 1.29 -19.37
C LEU A 26 12.13 2.65 -19.76
N GLY A 27 11.45 3.42 -20.59
CA GLY A 27 11.98 4.64 -21.20
C GLY A 27 12.20 5.77 -20.20
N THR A 28 11.28 5.91 -19.26
CA THR A 28 11.29 6.93 -18.22
C THR A 28 11.87 6.39 -16.91
N LYS A 29 12.28 7.32 -16.03
CA LYS A 29 12.72 6.95 -14.68
C LYS A 29 11.59 6.29 -13.88
N TYR A 30 10.37 6.79 -14.06
CA TYR A 30 9.18 6.26 -13.39
C TYR A 30 8.88 4.82 -13.80
N GLU A 31 8.86 4.53 -15.10
CA GLU A 31 8.66 3.17 -15.62
C GLU A 31 9.70 2.18 -15.10
N ARG A 32 10.98 2.59 -15.05
CA ARG A 32 12.05 1.77 -14.48
C ARG A 32 11.85 1.50 -12.99
N LEU A 33 11.33 2.47 -12.25
CA LEU A 33 11.04 2.34 -10.83
C LEU A 33 9.85 1.40 -10.58
N LEU A 34 8.78 1.54 -11.37
CA LEU A 34 7.62 0.65 -11.32
C LEU A 34 8.01 -0.80 -11.63
N ARG A 35 8.91 -1.02 -12.61
CA ARG A 35 9.44 -2.35 -12.91
C ARG A 35 10.28 -2.91 -11.77
N LEU A 36 11.07 -2.06 -11.09
CA LEU A 36 11.86 -2.46 -9.93
C LEU A 36 10.96 -2.88 -8.76
N GLU A 37 9.89 -2.12 -8.50
CA GLU A 37 8.87 -2.44 -7.50
C GLU A 37 8.15 -3.75 -7.83
N GLU A 38 7.69 -3.93 -9.08
CA GLU A 38 7.04 -5.17 -9.53
C GLU A 38 7.96 -6.39 -9.36
N LYS A 39 9.25 -6.22 -9.68
CA LYS A 39 10.25 -7.28 -9.52
C LYS A 39 10.49 -7.62 -8.05
N ALA A 40 10.57 -6.61 -7.19
CA ALA A 40 10.72 -6.79 -5.74
C ALA A 40 9.50 -7.48 -5.10
N ALA A 41 8.30 -7.26 -5.63
CA ALA A 41 7.08 -7.91 -5.15
C ALA A 41 6.96 -9.38 -5.61
N ARG A 42 7.51 -9.73 -6.78
CA ARG A 42 7.41 -11.10 -7.33
C ARG A 42 8.58 -12.00 -7.00
N GLU A 43 9.77 -11.42 -6.88
CA GLU A 43 11.02 -12.14 -6.68
C GLU A 43 11.65 -11.69 -5.36
N ALA A 44 12.32 -12.61 -4.66
CA ALA A 44 13.11 -12.28 -3.47
C ALA A 44 14.43 -11.58 -3.87
N ILE A 45 14.33 -10.37 -4.44
CA ILE A 45 15.48 -9.53 -4.75
C ILE A 45 15.80 -8.62 -3.54
N THR A 46 17.06 -8.61 -3.12
CA THR A 46 17.53 -7.66 -2.11
C THR A 46 17.74 -6.29 -2.76
N LEU A 47 16.92 -5.32 -2.37
CA LEU A 47 17.06 -3.93 -2.81
C LEU A 47 18.13 -3.20 -2.00
N THR A 48 18.87 -2.29 -2.64
CA THR A 48 19.80 -1.41 -1.91
C THR A 48 19.04 -0.30 -1.16
N PRO A 49 19.63 0.30 -0.11
CA PRO A 49 19.00 1.41 0.62
C PRO A 49 18.59 2.58 -0.29
N GLU A 50 19.40 2.89 -1.31
CA GLU A 50 19.09 3.95 -2.27
C GLU A 50 17.90 3.59 -3.16
N GLN A 51 17.77 2.32 -3.55
CA GLN A 51 16.63 1.83 -4.32
C GLN A 51 15.35 1.88 -3.48
N ILE A 52 15.41 1.45 -2.22
CA ILE A 52 14.28 1.54 -1.28
C ILE A 52 13.83 2.99 -1.14
N ALA A 53 14.75 3.92 -0.85
CA ALA A 53 14.41 5.34 -0.72
C ALA A 53 13.79 5.94 -1.99
N LEU A 54 14.22 5.49 -3.17
CA LEU A 54 13.62 5.92 -4.45
C LEU A 54 12.20 5.37 -4.62
N ILE A 55 11.97 4.10 -4.28
CA ILE A 55 10.63 3.49 -4.35
C ILE A 55 9.71 4.15 -3.35
N GLU A 56 10.11 4.28 -2.07
CA GLU A 56 9.32 4.94 -1.02
C GLU A 56 8.96 6.38 -1.38
N LYS A 57 9.89 7.12 -2.01
CA LYS A 57 9.63 8.49 -2.47
C LYS A 57 8.56 8.54 -3.56
N ALA A 58 8.50 7.54 -4.44
CA ALA A 58 7.52 7.49 -5.53
C ALA A 58 6.20 6.82 -5.12
N ASN A 59 6.27 5.88 -4.18
CA ASN A 59 5.16 5.12 -3.64
C ASN A 59 5.34 5.02 -2.11
N PRO A 60 4.79 5.99 -1.36
CA PRO A 60 4.85 5.99 0.11
C PRO A 60 4.28 4.72 0.75
N CYS A 61 3.28 4.11 0.10
CA CYS A 61 2.68 2.85 0.55
C CYS A 61 3.67 1.67 0.53
N PHE A 62 4.75 1.73 -0.27
CA PHE A 62 5.76 0.67 -0.28
C PHE A 62 6.42 0.47 1.09
N ARG A 63 6.59 1.55 1.87
CA ARG A 63 7.13 1.50 3.23
C ARG A 63 6.20 0.79 4.22
N GLU A 64 4.91 0.78 3.92
CA GLU A 64 3.86 0.25 4.80
C GLU A 64 3.52 -1.21 4.47
N ARG A 65 3.98 -1.73 3.31
CA ARG A 65 3.75 -3.11 2.85
C ARG A 65 4.47 -4.20 3.66
N HIS A 66 5.24 -3.84 4.68
CA HIS A 66 5.86 -4.83 5.57
C HIS A 66 4.85 -5.66 6.38
N VAL A 67 3.58 -5.30 6.30
CA VAL A 67 2.50 -5.98 7.00
C VAL A 67 1.66 -6.78 6.01
N GLU A 68 2.18 -7.93 5.61
CA GLU A 68 1.47 -8.89 4.75
C GLU A 68 0.59 -9.80 5.61
N SER A 69 -0.69 -9.89 5.28
CA SER A 69 -1.60 -10.89 5.82
C SER A 69 -1.68 -12.10 4.87
N SER A 70 -1.86 -13.27 5.44
CA SER A 70 -1.93 -14.58 4.78
C SER A 70 -3.36 -15.06 4.54
N ARG A 71 -4.35 -14.49 5.22
CA ARG A 71 -5.77 -14.85 5.10
C ARG A 71 -6.71 -13.69 5.48
N PRO A 72 -7.97 -13.71 5.02
CA PRO A 72 -8.98 -12.75 5.47
C PRO A 72 -9.17 -12.79 6.98
N GLY A 73 -9.32 -11.62 7.59
CA GLY A 73 -9.49 -11.43 9.02
C GLY A 73 -8.19 -11.55 9.83
N GLU A 74 -7.06 -11.90 9.23
CA GLU A 74 -5.82 -12.00 10.01
C GLU A 74 -5.36 -10.66 10.57
N LEU A 75 -5.44 -9.61 9.75
CA LEU A 75 -5.08 -8.27 10.16
C LEU A 75 -6.03 -7.25 9.54
N LEU A 76 -6.50 -6.35 10.39
CA LEU A 76 -7.32 -5.21 10.01
C LEU A 76 -6.58 -3.91 10.34
N ALA A 77 -6.57 -2.97 9.40
CA ALA A 77 -6.12 -1.61 9.61
C ALA A 77 -7.32 -0.71 9.88
N GLN A 78 -7.30 0.03 10.99
CA GLN A 78 -8.36 0.97 11.35
C GLN A 78 -7.82 2.39 11.43
N ASP A 79 -8.56 3.34 10.85
CA ASP A 79 -8.20 4.76 10.91
C ASP A 79 -9.43 5.68 10.94
N THR A 80 -9.22 6.92 11.38
CA THR A 80 -10.23 7.98 11.47
C THR A 80 -9.88 9.14 10.54
N PHE A 81 -10.70 9.38 9.53
CA PHE A 81 -10.51 10.47 8.56
C PHE A 81 -11.46 11.62 8.82
N TYR A 82 -10.96 12.86 8.84
CA TYR A 82 -11.84 14.02 8.79
C TYR A 82 -12.38 14.19 7.36
N VAL A 83 -13.71 14.13 7.22
CA VAL A 83 -14.39 14.20 5.92
C VAL A 83 -14.73 15.64 5.56
N GLY A 84 -15.13 16.45 6.55
CA GLY A 84 -15.50 17.84 6.32
C GLY A 84 -16.50 18.37 7.33
N HIS A 85 -17.12 19.51 6.99
CA HIS A 85 -18.15 20.14 7.80
C HIS A 85 -19.45 20.25 7.00
N LEU A 86 -20.52 19.63 7.50
CA LEU A 86 -21.85 19.67 6.92
C LEU A 86 -22.70 20.72 7.64
N LYS A 87 -23.34 21.62 6.88
CA LYS A 87 -24.19 22.68 7.43
C LYS A 87 -25.34 22.06 8.23
N GLY A 88 -25.51 22.50 9.47
CA GLY A 88 -26.55 22.00 10.38
C GLY A 88 -26.21 20.70 11.12
N ILE A 89 -25.13 20.01 10.75
CA ILE A 89 -24.67 18.76 11.39
C ILE A 89 -23.35 18.98 12.13
N GLY A 90 -22.45 19.80 11.57
CA GLY A 90 -21.13 20.05 12.13
C GLY A 90 -20.03 19.28 11.42
N LYS A 91 -18.94 19.02 12.14
CA LYS A 91 -17.79 18.23 11.64
C LYS A 91 -18.20 16.77 11.46
N VAL A 92 -17.68 16.12 10.42
CA VAL A 92 -17.93 14.73 10.10
C VAL A 92 -16.60 13.99 9.97
N TYR A 93 -16.54 12.81 10.57
CA TYR A 93 -15.39 11.92 10.62
C TYR A 93 -15.80 10.54 10.12
N LEU A 94 -14.98 9.92 9.29
CA LEU A 94 -15.12 8.54 8.84
C LEU A 94 -14.26 7.64 9.72
N GLN A 95 -14.88 6.66 10.36
CA GLN A 95 -14.19 5.49 10.89
C GLN A 95 -14.10 4.46 9.76
N ALA A 96 -12.89 4.13 9.33
CA ALA A 96 -12.64 3.12 8.31
C ALA A 96 -11.91 1.92 8.92
N VAL A 97 -12.35 0.72 8.58
CA VAL A 97 -11.65 -0.54 8.92
C VAL A 97 -11.44 -1.31 7.64
N VAL A 98 -10.19 -1.63 7.31
CA VAL A 98 -9.81 -2.30 6.07
C VAL A 98 -9.08 -3.60 6.38
N ASP A 99 -9.52 -4.68 5.76
CA ASP A 99 -8.82 -5.96 5.79
C ASP A 99 -7.64 -5.93 4.83
N THR A 100 -6.44 -6.19 5.35
CA THR A 100 -5.20 -6.03 4.57
C THR A 100 -5.00 -7.15 3.54
N TYR A 101 -5.73 -8.27 3.65
CA TYR A 101 -5.63 -9.40 2.74
C TYR A 101 -6.56 -9.22 1.54
N SER A 102 -7.83 -8.98 1.83
CA SER A 102 -8.91 -8.92 0.84
C SER A 102 -9.20 -7.52 0.32
N SER A 103 -8.64 -6.48 0.96
CA SER A 103 -9.01 -5.08 0.75
C SER A 103 -10.49 -4.78 1.00
N TYR A 104 -11.20 -5.67 1.70
CA TYR A 104 -12.59 -5.43 2.11
C TYR A 104 -12.64 -4.38 3.21
N ALA A 105 -13.54 -3.41 3.09
CA ALA A 105 -13.58 -2.24 3.97
C ALA A 105 -14.96 -1.97 4.56
N PHE A 106 -14.95 -1.47 5.80
CA PHE A 106 -16.09 -0.94 6.51
C PHE A 106 -15.90 0.57 6.69
N GLY A 107 -16.99 1.33 6.64
CA GLY A 107 -16.95 2.78 6.77
C GLY A 107 -18.18 3.31 7.47
N PHE A 108 -17.99 4.04 8.57
CA PHE A 108 -19.07 4.68 9.32
C PHE A 108 -18.78 6.15 9.60
N LEU A 109 -19.77 7.01 9.35
CA LEU A 109 -19.65 8.46 9.57
C LEU A 109 -20.16 8.83 10.96
N HIS A 110 -19.35 9.61 11.69
CA HIS A 110 -19.67 10.15 13.00
C HIS A 110 -19.47 11.66 13.03
N THR A 111 -20.22 12.35 13.89
CA THR A 111 -20.05 13.79 14.12
C THR A 111 -18.93 14.11 15.12
N THR A 112 -18.28 13.07 15.64
CA THR A 112 -17.20 13.17 16.63
C THR A 112 -16.10 12.17 16.30
N LYS A 113 -14.91 12.41 16.85
CA LYS A 113 -13.70 11.59 16.69
C LYS A 113 -13.33 10.83 17.97
N LEU A 114 -14.30 10.65 18.86
CA LEU A 114 -14.05 9.99 20.13
C LEU A 114 -13.83 8.48 19.92
N PRO A 115 -13.05 7.83 20.80
CA PRO A 115 -12.72 6.40 20.66
C PRO A 115 -13.93 5.48 20.60
N GLU A 116 -15.06 5.86 21.19
CA GLU A 116 -16.28 5.02 21.19
C GLU A 116 -16.81 4.81 19.77
N CYS A 117 -16.58 5.75 18.84
CA CYS A 117 -16.91 5.57 17.43
C CYS A 117 -16.09 4.45 16.78
N SER A 118 -14.79 4.38 17.10
CA SER A 118 -13.89 3.33 16.60
C SER A 118 -14.25 1.96 17.19
N VAL A 119 -14.65 1.91 18.46
CA VAL A 119 -15.12 0.68 19.12
C VAL A 119 -16.46 0.24 18.55
N ALA A 120 -17.38 1.18 18.27
CA ALA A 120 -18.72 0.89 17.77
C ALA A 120 -18.70 0.15 16.43
N ILE A 121 -17.98 0.66 15.43
CA ILE A 121 -17.84 -0.01 14.12
C ILE A 121 -17.24 -1.42 14.27
N LEU A 122 -16.28 -1.58 15.17
CA LEU A 122 -15.61 -2.86 15.37
C LEU A 122 -16.58 -3.88 15.96
N HIS A 123 -17.27 -3.53 17.05
CA HIS A 123 -18.18 -4.43 17.76
C HIS A 123 -19.47 -4.74 17.01
N ASN A 124 -20.04 -3.75 16.31
CA ASN A 124 -21.36 -3.88 15.72
C ASN A 124 -21.33 -4.43 14.29
N ASP A 125 -20.26 -4.17 13.54
CA ASP A 125 -20.20 -4.47 12.11
C ASP A 125 -19.06 -5.43 11.76
N VAL A 126 -17.84 -5.10 12.16
CA VAL A 126 -16.63 -5.86 11.78
C VAL A 126 -16.60 -7.23 12.43
N LEU A 127 -16.60 -7.32 13.77
CA LEU A 127 -16.53 -8.59 14.48
C LEU A 127 -17.67 -9.54 14.09
N PRO A 128 -18.95 -9.09 14.01
CA PRO A 128 -20.05 -9.96 13.61
C PRO A 128 -19.92 -10.46 12.17
N PHE A 129 -19.49 -9.61 11.23
CA PHE A 129 -19.27 -10.01 9.83
C PHE A 129 -18.26 -11.16 9.73
N TYR A 130 -17.06 -11.00 10.30
CA TYR A 130 -16.05 -12.06 10.21
C TYR A 130 -16.47 -13.35 10.93
N ARG A 131 -17.15 -13.23 12.08
CA ARG A 131 -17.71 -14.40 12.80
C ARG A 131 -18.74 -15.15 11.97
N GLN A 132 -19.60 -14.45 11.22
CA GLN A 132 -20.63 -15.07 10.37
C GLN A 132 -20.00 -15.96 9.28
N TYR A 133 -18.84 -15.55 8.75
CA TYR A 133 -18.10 -16.33 7.75
C TYR A 133 -17.12 -17.34 8.36
N GLY A 134 -17.11 -17.52 9.68
CA GLY A 134 -16.18 -18.42 10.37
C GLY A 134 -14.72 -17.97 10.32
N LEU A 135 -14.47 -16.69 10.00
CA LEU A 135 -13.13 -16.11 9.90
C LEU A 135 -12.69 -15.62 11.29
N LYS A 136 -11.56 -16.14 11.76
CA LYS A 136 -11.01 -15.77 13.07
C LYS A 136 -10.11 -14.55 12.94
N LEU A 137 -10.46 -13.50 13.67
CA LEU A 137 -9.62 -12.33 13.80
C LEU A 137 -8.41 -12.63 14.69
N THR A 138 -7.21 -12.33 14.21
CA THR A 138 -6.00 -12.36 15.03
C THR A 138 -5.84 -10.99 15.65
N PHE A 139 -5.81 -10.91 16.97
CA PHE A 139 -5.49 -9.67 17.67
C PHE A 139 -4.03 -9.76 18.06
N ASP A 140 -3.17 -9.07 17.32
CA ASP A 140 -1.84 -8.75 17.86
C ASP A 140 -2.06 -7.66 18.91
N SER A 141 -1.93 -8.04 20.18
CA SER A 141 -1.72 -7.09 21.25
C SER A 141 -0.39 -6.39 21.00
N LEU A 142 -0.44 -5.26 20.28
CA LEU A 142 0.63 -4.27 20.25
C LEU A 142 0.74 -3.67 21.65
N THR A 143 1.50 -4.34 22.53
CA THR A 143 2.18 -3.76 23.70
C THR A 143 3.49 -3.12 23.27
#